data_AF-A0A2D0KI66-F1
#
_entry.id   AF-A0A2D0KI66-F1
#
_cell.length_a   1.000
_cell.length_b   1.000
_cell.length_c   1.000
_cell.angle_alpha   90.00
_cell.angle_beta   90.00
_cell.angle_gamma   90.00
#
_symmetry.space_group_name_H-M   'P 1'
#
loop_
_entity.id
_entity.type
_entity.pdbx_description
1 polymer ?
#
loop_
_entity_poly.entity_id
_entity_poly.type
_entity_poly.pdbx_seq_one_letter_code
_entity_poly.pdbx_strand_id
1 'polypeptide(L)'
;MADFVRGSPEGAFSSDIVAGIRMHRRVDSLTDKHPLVVEARKLFRKEYRRVAPITLDIIWDHFLSQHWDKFEENYSLPEFVNIAHNNIEPHLASTPEKFQELNNYLWSQNLLIRYADMSCIANVLQNMARRRPKLSALAGSYQDIENHYLDFESLFCQFYPEMMALASNKCLFE
;
A
#
# COMPACT_ATOMS: atom_id res chain seq x y z
N MET A 1 2.07 -4.75 -9.71
CA MET A 1 1.65 -5.50 -10.91
C MET A 1 0.14 -5.51 -11.07
N ALA A 2 -0.63 -5.95 -10.06
CA ALA A 2 -2.09 -6.13 -10.15
C ALA A 2 -2.86 -4.87 -10.62
N ASP A 3 -2.50 -3.69 -10.14
CA ASP A 3 -3.11 -2.40 -10.54
C ASP A 3 -2.90 -2.04 -12.02
N PHE A 4 -1.89 -2.64 -12.64
CA PHE A 4 -1.49 -2.38 -14.04
C PHE A 4 -2.06 -3.42 -15.00
N VAL A 5 -2.70 -4.48 -14.49
CA VAL A 5 -3.32 -5.53 -15.29
C VAL A 5 -4.84 -5.39 -15.17
N ARG A 6 -5.51 -5.15 -16.30
CA ARG A 6 -6.97 -5.09 -16.37
C ARG A 6 -7.55 -6.44 -16.78
N GLY A 7 -8.70 -6.81 -16.22
CA GLY A 7 -9.36 -8.08 -16.54
C GLY A 7 -8.61 -9.30 -16.00
N SER A 8 -8.81 -10.45 -16.65
CA SER A 8 -8.16 -11.70 -16.29
C SER A 8 -6.68 -11.70 -16.66
N PRO A 9 -5.75 -12.05 -15.73
CA PRO A 9 -4.34 -12.22 -16.04
C PRO A 9 -3.98 -13.57 -16.68
N GLU A 10 -4.94 -14.50 -16.80
CA GLU A 10 -4.74 -15.85 -17.32
C GLU A 10 -4.23 -15.85 -18.77
N GLY A 11 -3.22 -16.67 -19.05
CA GLY A 11 -2.60 -16.77 -20.38
C GLY A 11 -1.66 -15.61 -20.74
N ALA A 12 -1.68 -14.50 -20.00
CA ALA A 12 -0.76 -13.38 -20.20
C ALA A 12 0.48 -13.45 -19.29
N PHE A 13 0.39 -14.12 -18.14
CA PHE A 13 1.46 -14.24 -17.16
C PHE A 13 1.63 -15.68 -16.66
N SER A 14 2.77 -15.96 -16.01
CA SER A 14 3.00 -17.25 -15.33
C SER A 14 1.97 -17.49 -14.22
N SER A 15 1.79 -18.76 -13.82
CA SER A 15 0.87 -19.14 -12.75
C SER A 15 1.10 -18.36 -11.46
N ASP A 16 2.37 -18.11 -11.13
CA ASP A 16 2.74 -17.46 -9.87
C ASP A 16 2.41 -15.97 -9.89
N ILE A 17 2.61 -15.30 -11.02
CA ILE A 17 2.22 -13.90 -11.21
C ILE A 17 0.69 -13.79 -11.21
N VAL A 18 -0.02 -14.71 -11.87
CA VAL A 18 -1.48 -14.76 -11.83
C VAL A 18 -1.99 -14.92 -10.40
N ALA A 19 -1.40 -15.83 -9.62
CA ALA A 19 -1.73 -16.03 -8.22
C ALA A 19 -1.49 -14.77 -7.39
N GLY A 20 -0.34 -14.09 -7.58
CA GLY A 20 -0.04 -12.82 -6.92
C GLY A 20 -1.04 -11.70 -7.27
N ILE A 21 -1.44 -11.58 -8.55
CA ILE A 21 -2.45 -10.60 -8.97
C ILE A 21 -3.81 -10.88 -8.34
N ARG A 22 -4.23 -12.15 -8.28
CA ARG A 22 -5.49 -12.54 -7.63
C ARG A 22 -5.44 -12.27 -6.12
N MET A 23 -4.33 -12.62 -5.47
CA MET A 23 -4.12 -12.37 -4.05
C MET A 23 -4.20 -10.88 -3.72
N HIS A 24 -3.49 -10.02 -4.47
CA HIS A 24 -3.56 -8.56 -4.31
C HIS A 24 -5.00 -8.05 -4.36
N ARG A 25 -5.75 -8.40 -5.42
CA ARG A 25 -7.14 -7.95 -5.58
C ARG A 25 -8.06 -8.45 -4.47
N ARG A 26 -7.78 -9.65 -3.92
CA ARG A 26 -8.52 -10.21 -2.78
C ARG A 26 -8.24 -9.42 -1.51
N VAL A 27 -6.97 -9.13 -1.22
CA VAL A 27 -6.56 -8.29 -0.10
C VAL A 27 -7.24 -6.92 -0.20
N ASP A 28 -7.18 -6.24 -1.34
CA ASP A 28 -7.85 -4.95 -1.54
C ASP A 28 -9.35 -5.03 -1.24
N SER A 29 -10.04 -6.03 -1.80
CA SER A 29 -11.48 -6.17 -1.56
C SER A 29 -11.82 -6.48 -0.10
N LEU A 30 -10.96 -7.16 0.65
CA LEU A 30 -11.18 -7.46 2.06
C LEU A 30 -10.90 -6.22 2.92
N THR A 31 -9.77 -5.56 2.68
CA THR A 31 -9.39 -4.29 3.30
C THR A 31 -10.50 -3.25 3.14
N ASP A 32 -11.02 -3.08 1.91
CA ASP A 32 -12.07 -2.09 1.60
C ASP A 32 -13.36 -2.26 2.39
N LYS A 33 -13.66 -3.50 2.80
CA LYS A 33 -14.88 -3.89 3.52
C LYS A 33 -14.63 -4.10 5.01
N HIS A 34 -13.37 -4.07 5.45
CA HIS A 34 -13.01 -4.36 6.82
C HIS A 34 -13.63 -3.32 7.76
N PRO A 35 -14.30 -3.72 8.86
CA PRO A 35 -14.94 -2.78 9.78
C PRO A 35 -13.99 -1.68 10.27
N LEU A 36 -12.76 -2.03 10.66
CA LEU A 36 -11.77 -1.05 11.11
C LEU A 36 -11.35 -0.05 10.02
N VAL A 37 -11.31 -0.47 8.76
CA VAL A 37 -10.99 0.42 7.62
C VAL A 37 -12.18 1.33 7.32
N VAL A 38 -13.41 0.82 7.46
CA VAL A 38 -14.63 1.64 7.37
C VAL A 38 -14.67 2.69 8.49
N GLU A 39 -14.26 2.35 9.71
CA GLU A 39 -14.10 3.32 10.80
C GLU A 39 -13.01 4.34 10.50
N ALA A 40 -11.84 3.91 10.03
CA ALA A 40 -10.74 4.80 9.65
C ALA A 40 -11.18 5.84 8.62
N ARG A 41 -11.99 5.45 7.63
CA ARG A 41 -12.56 6.36 6.62
C ARG A 41 -13.42 7.47 7.22
N LYS A 42 -14.03 7.27 8.39
CA LYS A 42 -14.89 8.27 9.05
C LYS A 42 -14.08 9.38 9.73
N LEU A 43 -12.81 9.12 10.06
CA LEU A 43 -11.89 10.10 10.64
C LEU A 43 -11.54 11.23 9.66
N PHE A 44 -11.70 10.98 8.35
CA PHE A 44 -11.54 12.03 7.35
C PHE A 44 -12.74 12.99 7.31
N ARG A 45 -12.44 14.28 7.19
CA ARG A 45 -13.45 15.32 6.92
C ARG A 45 -14.19 15.01 5.62
N LYS A 46 -15.44 15.47 5.55
CA LYS A 46 -16.39 15.09 4.48
C LYS A 46 -15.83 15.35 3.07
N GLU A 47 -15.11 16.44 2.89
CA GLU A 47 -14.47 16.83 1.63
C GLU A 47 -13.32 15.90 1.19
N TYR A 48 -12.67 15.19 2.13
CA TYR A 48 -11.54 14.29 1.87
C TYR A 48 -11.94 12.80 1.87
N ARG A 49 -13.15 12.44 2.32
CA ARG A 49 -13.62 11.04 2.35
C ARG A 49 -13.53 10.30 1.01
N ARG A 50 -13.65 11.02 -0.11
CA ARG A 50 -13.51 10.41 -1.45
C ARG A 50 -12.10 9.88 -1.72
N VAL A 51 -11.08 10.53 -1.16
CA VAL A 51 -9.67 10.13 -1.33
C VAL A 51 -9.17 9.31 -0.14
N ALA A 52 -9.96 9.17 0.93
CA ALA A 52 -9.61 8.41 2.12
C ALA A 52 -9.07 7.00 1.83
N PRO A 53 -9.60 6.19 0.88
CA PRO A 53 -9.00 4.89 0.58
C PRO A 53 -7.51 5.00 0.17
N ILE A 54 -7.20 5.93 -0.74
CA ILE A 54 -5.83 6.14 -1.23
C ILE A 54 -4.94 6.71 -0.11
N THR A 55 -5.48 7.61 0.70
CA THR A 55 -4.74 8.17 1.84
C THR A 55 -4.45 7.11 2.90
N LEU A 56 -5.38 6.17 3.10
CA LEU A 56 -5.22 5.05 4.03
C LEU A 56 -4.14 4.08 3.56
N ASP A 57 -4.06 3.78 2.27
CA ASP A 57 -2.98 2.93 1.74
C ASP A 57 -1.59 3.50 2.11
N ILE A 58 -1.41 4.82 1.92
CA ILE A 58 -0.15 5.50 2.21
C ILE A 58 0.16 5.54 3.71
N ILE A 59 -0.84 5.80 4.57
CA ILE A 59 -0.60 5.88 6.01
C ILE A 59 -0.47 4.48 6.65
N TRP A 60 -1.04 3.44 6.04
CA TRP A 60 -0.78 2.06 6.46
C TRP A 60 0.65 1.65 6.14
N ASP A 61 1.18 2.03 4.98
CA ASP A 61 2.59 1.79 4.68
C ASP A 61 3.53 2.58 5.62
N HIS A 62 3.12 3.78 6.08
CA HIS A 62 3.84 4.52 7.12
C HIS A 62 3.95 3.71 8.41
N PHE A 63 2.82 3.23 8.94
CA PHE A 63 2.83 2.45 10.18
C PHE A 63 3.53 1.11 10.02
N LEU A 64 3.39 0.44 8.88
CA LEU A 64 4.16 -0.77 8.59
C LEU A 64 5.67 -0.49 8.65
N SER A 65 6.10 0.63 8.07
CA SER A 65 7.52 1.00 8.02
C SER A 65 8.05 1.42 9.39
N GLN A 66 7.25 2.12 10.19
CA GLN A 66 7.58 2.50 11.57
C GLN A 66 7.64 1.31 12.52
N HIS A 67 6.70 0.37 12.39
CA HIS A 67 6.52 -0.77 13.29
C HIS A 67 7.03 -2.08 12.70
N TRP A 68 7.92 -2.04 11.71
CA TRP A 68 8.35 -3.19 10.94
C TRP A 68 8.74 -4.39 11.81
N ASP A 69 9.55 -4.14 12.83
CA ASP A 69 10.09 -5.16 13.74
C ASP A 69 9.00 -5.88 14.57
N LYS A 70 7.76 -5.38 14.57
CA LYS A 70 6.61 -6.06 15.19
C LYS A 70 5.94 -7.08 14.28
N PHE A 71 6.14 -6.97 12.96
CA PHE A 71 5.43 -7.75 11.95
C PHE A 71 6.35 -8.69 11.17
N GLU A 72 7.64 -8.37 11.05
CA GLU A 72 8.64 -9.23 10.44
C GLU A 72 9.78 -9.48 11.42
N GLU A 73 10.02 -10.76 11.73
CA GLU A 73 11.02 -11.18 12.72
C GLU A 73 12.37 -11.52 12.07
N ASN A 74 12.38 -11.89 10.79
CA ASN A 74 13.56 -12.49 10.14
C ASN A 74 14.45 -11.49 9.43
N TYR A 75 13.88 -10.36 8.99
CA TYR A 75 14.55 -9.38 8.15
C TYR A 75 14.27 -7.98 8.64
N SER A 76 15.30 -7.14 8.71
CA SER A 76 15.09 -5.69 8.82
C SER A 76 14.42 -5.14 7.55
N LEU A 77 13.74 -3.99 7.67
CA LEU A 77 13.07 -3.36 6.52
C LEU A 77 14.03 -3.12 5.33
N PRO A 78 15.28 -2.66 5.51
CA PRO A 78 16.22 -2.52 4.40
C PRO A 78 16.61 -3.86 3.75
N GLU A 79 16.78 -4.92 4.54
CA GLU A 79 17.07 -6.27 4.01
C GLU A 79 15.90 -6.79 3.18
N PHE A 80 14.68 -6.66 3.69
CA PHE A 80 13.48 -7.05 2.96
C PHE A 80 13.35 -6.29 1.64
N VAL A 81 13.55 -4.96 1.64
CA VAL A 81 13.50 -4.14 0.42
C VAL A 81 14.55 -4.60 -0.59
N ASN A 82 15.77 -4.92 -0.14
CA ASN A 82 16.82 -5.44 -1.03
C ASN A 82 16.46 -6.82 -1.60
N ILE A 83 15.90 -7.72 -0.79
CA ILE A 83 15.42 -9.03 -1.25
C ILE A 83 14.32 -8.86 -2.30
N ALA A 84 13.33 -8.00 -2.02
CA ALA A 84 12.24 -7.71 -2.95
C ALA A 84 12.76 -7.10 -4.27
N HIS A 85 13.68 -6.14 -4.19
CA HIS A 85 14.29 -5.52 -5.37
C HIS A 85 15.01 -6.56 -6.23
N ASN A 86 15.88 -7.38 -5.64
CA ASN A 86 16.62 -8.42 -6.36
C ASN A 86 15.72 -9.50 -7.00
N ASN A 87 14.55 -9.76 -6.42
CA ASN A 87 13.57 -10.68 -6.99
C ASN A 87 12.75 -10.05 -8.12
N ILE A 88 12.49 -8.74 -8.09
CA ILE A 88 11.63 -8.06 -9.06
C ILE A 88 12.43 -7.54 -10.28
N GLU A 89 13.61 -6.96 -10.05
CA GLU A 89 14.43 -6.29 -11.07
C GLU A 89 14.67 -7.17 -12.33
N PRO A 90 15.03 -8.46 -12.21
CA PRO A 90 15.29 -9.31 -13.39
C PRO A 90 14.06 -9.50 -14.30
N HIS A 91 12.86 -9.31 -13.76
CA HIS A 91 11.60 -9.48 -14.47
C HIS A 91 11.00 -8.16 -14.93
N LEU A 92 11.52 -7.01 -14.48
CA LEU A 92 10.84 -5.72 -14.63
C LEU A 92 10.63 -5.33 -16.11
N ALA A 93 11.59 -5.64 -16.98
CA ALA A 93 11.55 -5.31 -18.40
C ALA A 93 10.38 -5.96 -19.16
N SER A 94 9.84 -7.09 -18.70
CA SER A 94 8.71 -7.79 -19.33
C SER A 94 7.34 -7.36 -18.78
N THR A 95 7.32 -6.41 -17.86
CA THR A 95 6.10 -5.92 -17.19
C THR A 95 5.50 -4.69 -17.89
N PRO A 96 4.26 -4.28 -17.58
CA PRO A 96 3.69 -3.05 -18.15
C PRO A 96 4.55 -1.81 -17.84
N GLU A 97 4.74 -0.93 -18.83
CA GLU A 97 5.60 0.27 -18.74
C GLU A 97 5.36 1.10 -17.47
N LYS A 98 4.10 1.35 -17.12
CA LYS A 98 3.75 2.12 -15.92
C LYS A 98 4.15 1.43 -14.61
N PHE A 99 4.23 0.11 -14.59
CA PHE A 99 4.76 -0.64 -13.44
C PHE A 99 6.29 -0.48 -13.37
N GLN A 100 6.98 -0.46 -14.51
CA GLN A 100 8.42 -0.17 -14.58
C GLN A 100 8.73 1.23 -14.05
N GLU A 101 8.00 2.25 -14.53
CA GLU A 101 8.12 3.64 -14.06
C GLU A 101 7.92 3.75 -12.55
N LEU A 102 6.92 3.06 -12.00
CA LEU A 102 6.66 3.02 -10.57
C LEU A 102 7.86 2.42 -9.81
N ASN A 103 8.36 1.25 -10.23
CA ASN A 103 9.47 0.58 -9.56
C ASN A 103 10.76 1.42 -9.59
N ASN A 104 11.07 2.07 -10.71
CA ASN A 104 12.21 2.99 -10.81
C ASN A 104 12.13 4.11 -9.76
N TYR A 105 10.94 4.64 -9.51
CA TYR A 105 10.72 5.62 -8.45
C TYR A 105 10.81 5.00 -7.04
N LEU A 106 10.16 3.85 -6.80
CA LEU A 106 10.16 3.17 -5.51
C LEU A 106 11.58 2.86 -5.02
N TRP A 107 12.39 2.25 -5.89
CA TRP A 107 13.76 1.83 -5.56
C TRP A 107 14.70 3.00 -5.40
N SER A 108 14.69 3.95 -6.35
CA SER A 108 15.58 5.13 -6.27
C SER A 108 15.32 6.01 -5.05
N GLN A 109 14.12 5.95 -4.47
CA GLN A 109 13.77 6.71 -3.28
C GLN A 109 13.84 5.90 -1.99
N ASN A 110 14.10 4.58 -2.03
CA ASN A 110 13.91 3.69 -0.88
C ASN A 110 12.54 3.92 -0.22
N LEU A 111 11.48 4.00 -1.05
CA LEU A 111 10.24 4.66 -0.65
C LEU A 111 9.60 4.03 0.59
N LEU A 112 9.54 2.69 0.65
CA LEU A 112 9.01 1.97 1.81
C LEU A 112 9.79 2.32 3.09
N ILE A 113 11.12 2.31 3.05
CA ILE A 113 11.95 2.70 4.22
C ILE A 113 11.63 4.14 4.65
N ARG A 114 11.51 5.05 3.68
CA ARG A 114 11.24 6.47 3.94
C ARG A 114 9.83 6.75 4.41
N TYR A 115 8.88 5.84 4.20
CA TYR A 115 7.54 6.00 4.71
C TYR A 115 7.49 6.06 6.22
N ALA A 116 8.52 5.62 6.97
CA ALA A 116 8.60 5.86 8.40
C ALA A 116 8.62 7.36 8.80
N ASP A 117 8.95 8.27 7.87
CA ASP A 117 8.94 9.72 8.08
C ASP A 117 7.64 10.37 7.58
N MET A 118 6.93 11.06 8.47
CA MET A 118 5.70 11.81 8.13
C MET A 118 5.91 12.90 7.07
N SER A 119 7.11 13.49 6.99
CA SER A 119 7.44 14.44 5.93
C SER A 119 7.41 13.77 4.55
N CYS A 120 7.77 12.48 4.47
CA CYS A 120 7.66 11.69 3.24
C CYS A 120 6.18 11.51 2.84
N ILE A 121 5.32 11.18 3.80
CA ILE A 121 3.88 10.99 3.58
C ILE A 121 3.23 12.27 3.02
N ALA A 122 3.50 13.43 3.63
CA ALA A 122 3.02 14.72 3.15
C ALA A 122 3.45 14.97 1.69
N ASN A 123 4.74 14.75 1.39
CA ASN A 123 5.30 14.94 0.06
C ASN A 123 4.68 14.01 -0.99
N VAL A 124 4.41 12.75 -0.64
CA VAL A 124 3.80 11.76 -1.54
C VAL A 124 2.37 12.16 -1.88
N LEU A 125 1.56 12.48 -0.87
CA LEU A 125 0.18 12.95 -1.07
C LEU A 125 0.13 14.21 -1.94
N GLN A 126 1.02 15.17 -1.68
CA GLN A 126 1.10 16.41 -2.46
C GLN A 126 1.50 16.15 -3.92
N ASN A 127 2.49 15.27 -4.15
CA ASN A 127 2.92 14.92 -5.50
C ASN A 127 1.83 14.18 -6.28
N MET A 128 1.08 13.27 -5.64
CA MET A 128 -0.06 12.60 -6.25
C MET A 128 -1.17 13.57 -6.61
N ALA A 129 -1.52 14.49 -5.70
CA ALA A 129 -2.50 15.55 -5.94
C ALA A 129 -2.11 16.42 -7.15
N ARG A 130 -0.83 16.80 -7.25
CA ARG A 130 -0.31 17.62 -8.35
C ARG A 130 -0.36 16.90 -9.70
N ARG A 131 -0.02 15.61 -9.74
CA ARG A 131 0.02 14.81 -10.98
C ARG A 131 -1.37 14.47 -11.52
N ARG A 132 -2.39 14.40 -10.66
CA ARG A 132 -3.75 13.99 -11.03
C ARG A 132 -4.78 14.99 -10.50
N PRO A 133 -5.30 15.91 -11.32
CA PRO A 133 -6.28 16.91 -10.89
C PRO A 133 -7.53 16.34 -10.19
N LYS A 134 -7.96 15.14 -10.59
CA LYS A 134 -9.08 14.41 -9.95
C LYS A 134 -8.81 14.00 -8.49
N LEU A 135 -7.54 13.99 -8.07
CA LEU A 135 -7.08 13.63 -6.74
C LEU A 135 -6.49 14.84 -5.99
N SER A 136 -6.81 16.08 -6.41
CA SER A 136 -6.32 17.30 -5.76
C SER A 136 -6.60 17.33 -4.25
N ALA A 137 -7.70 16.71 -3.83
CA ALA A 137 -8.10 16.57 -2.42
C ALA A 137 -7.09 15.78 -1.56
N LEU A 138 -6.19 14.97 -2.14
CA LEU A 138 -5.17 14.22 -1.39
C LEU A 138 -4.27 15.14 -0.57
N ALA A 139 -3.90 16.31 -1.10
CA ALA A 139 -3.04 17.25 -0.39
C ALA A 139 -3.68 17.75 0.92
N GLY A 140 -5.00 17.94 0.93
CA GLY A 140 -5.73 18.38 2.12
C GLY A 140 -6.01 17.27 3.13
N SER A 141 -5.94 15.99 2.71
CA SER A 141 -6.18 14.85 3.59
C SER A 141 -5.07 14.63 4.63
N TYR A 142 -3.87 15.18 4.39
CA TYR A 142 -2.74 15.09 5.32
C TYR A 142 -3.06 15.68 6.70
N GLN A 143 -3.82 16.78 6.76
CA GLN A 143 -4.19 17.37 8.05
C GLN A 143 -5.08 16.45 8.88
N ASP A 144 -5.91 15.62 8.24
CA ASP A 144 -6.76 14.65 8.94
C ASP A 144 -5.90 13.52 9.53
N ILE A 145 -4.84 13.11 8.83
CA ILE A 145 -3.84 12.19 9.37
C ILE A 145 -3.22 12.78 10.63
N GLU A 146 -2.74 14.03 10.60
CA GLU A 146 -2.10 14.63 11.78
C GLU A 146 -3.06 14.74 12.98
N ASN A 147 -4.30 15.13 12.73
CA ASN A 147 -5.30 15.30 13.79
C ASN A 147 -5.71 13.96 14.44
N HIS A 148 -5.64 12.86 13.69
CA HIS A 148 -6.11 11.54 14.09
C HIS A 148 -4.99 10.48 14.06
N TYR A 149 -3.73 10.90 14.17
CA TYR A 149 -2.58 10.01 13.95
C TYR A 149 -2.62 8.78 14.85
N LEU A 150 -2.87 8.99 16.15
CA LEU A 150 -2.96 7.90 17.13
C LEU A 150 -4.19 7.01 16.91
N ASP A 151 -5.30 7.57 16.42
CA ASP A 151 -6.50 6.79 16.09
C ASP A 151 -6.20 5.86 14.90
N PHE A 152 -5.56 6.40 13.86
CA PHE A 152 -5.12 5.63 12.70
C PHE A 152 -4.11 4.54 13.08
N GLU A 153 -3.12 4.87 13.91
CA GLU A 153 -2.12 3.92 14.40
C GLU A 153 -2.78 2.77 15.16
N SER A 154 -3.72 3.09 16.06
CA SER A 154 -4.45 2.09 16.84
C SER A 154 -5.28 1.17 15.95
N LEU A 155 -5.95 1.73 14.94
CA LEU A 155 -6.72 0.95 13.96
C LEU A 155 -5.82 0.04 13.14
N PHE A 156 -4.66 0.54 12.68
CA PHE A 156 -3.67 -0.24 11.93
C PHE A 156 -3.13 -1.41 12.76
N CYS A 157 -2.74 -1.16 14.02
CA CYS A 157 -2.18 -2.19 14.91
C CYS A 157 -3.17 -3.33 15.20
N GLN A 158 -4.48 -3.08 15.09
CA GLN A 158 -5.52 -4.12 15.21
C GLN A 158 -5.77 -4.80 13.85
N PHE A 159 -5.92 -4.00 12.79
CA PHE A 159 -6.29 -4.48 11.46
C PHE A 159 -5.20 -5.31 10.77
N TYR A 160 -3.94 -4.85 10.81
CA TYR A 160 -2.88 -5.44 10.00
C TYR A 160 -2.56 -6.90 10.37
N PRO A 161 -2.47 -7.29 11.67
CA PRO A 161 -2.32 -8.69 12.06
C PRO A 161 -3.44 -9.61 11.55
N GLU A 162 -4.70 -9.13 11.52
CA GLU A 162 -5.82 -9.90 10.99
C GLU A 162 -5.63 -10.20 9.49
N MET A 163 -5.18 -9.20 8.73
CA MET A 163 -4.87 -9.38 7.31
C MET A 163 -3.68 -10.30 7.05
N MET A 164 -2.62 -10.20 7.87
CA MET A 164 -1.47 -11.11 7.78
C MET A 164 -1.90 -12.56 8.03
N ALA A 165 -2.75 -12.81 9.02
CA ALA A 165 -3.26 -14.15 9.32
C ALA A 165 -4.10 -14.72 8.15
N LEU A 166 -4.96 -13.89 7.53
CA LEU A 166 -5.73 -14.29 6.35
C LEU A 166 -4.82 -14.64 5.18
N ALA A 167 -3.76 -13.85 4.95
CA ALA A 167 -2.80 -14.07 3.88
C ALA A 167 -1.99 -15.36 4.07
N SER A 168 -1.47 -15.60 5.27
CA SER A 168 -0.64 -16.77 5.58
C SER A 168 -1.42 -18.09 5.53
N ASN A 169 -2.68 -18.08 5.97
CA ASN A 169 -3.49 -19.30 6.03
C ASN A 169 -4.04 -19.78 4.69
N LYS A 170 -3.68 -19.14 3.57
CA LYS A 170 -4.27 -19.42 2.26
C LYS A 170 -5.81 -19.35 2.20
N CYS A 171 -6.48 -18.84 3.25
CA CYS A 171 -7.91 -18.52 3.21
C CYS A 171 -8.24 -17.40 2.22
N LEU A 172 -7.22 -16.73 1.64
CA LEU A 172 -7.38 -15.85 0.49
C LEU A 172 -7.65 -16.60 -0.83
N PHE A 173 -7.44 -17.92 -0.88
CA PHE A 173 -7.62 -18.75 -2.08
C PHE A 173 -8.97 -19.50 -2.12
N GLU A 174 -9.78 -19.40 -1.07
CA GLU A 174 -11.18 -19.87 -0.98
C GLU A 174 -12.17 -18.70 -1.18
#